data_AF-A0A7T4EF55-F1
#
_entry.id   AF-A0A7T4EF55-F1
#
_cell.length_a   1.000
_cell.length_b   1.000
_cell.length_c   1.000
_cell.angle_alpha   90.00
_cell.angle_beta   90.00
_cell.angle_gamma   90.00
#
_symmetry.space_group_name_H-M   'P 1'
#
loop_
_entity.id
_entity.type
_entity.pdbx_description
1 polymer ?
#
loop_
_entity_poly.entity_id
_entity_poly.type
_entity_poly.pdbx_seq_one_letter_code
_entity_poly.pdbx_strand_id
1 'polypeptide(L)'
;MREKTFTLNINGYKYEMGYWAYPWISTAVGDLREGGVALNLRADDSIDLWIRADDDVRFEFDDPRDPEIPQYLTEYQRHQLMDIFDGDTNYGYRVLDLGDGCGDPIFFEWDDPKFNKRGTTPPESK
;
A
#
# COMPACT_ATOMS: atom_id res chain seq x y z
N MET A 1 -12.85 -14.65 15.08
CA MET A 1 -13.16 -13.22 15.19
C MET A 1 -13.43 -12.71 13.79
N ARG A 2 -14.39 -11.79 13.59
CA ARG A 2 -14.40 -11.02 12.34
C ARG A 2 -13.19 -10.09 12.41
N GLU A 3 -12.41 -10.03 11.35
CA GLU A 3 -11.35 -9.03 11.23
C GLU A 3 -11.99 -7.64 11.27
N LYS A 4 -11.38 -6.71 12.01
CA LYS A 4 -11.86 -5.33 12.06
C LYS A 4 -11.48 -4.62 10.76
N THR A 5 -12.42 -3.86 10.24
CA THR A 5 -12.31 -3.21 8.94
C THR A 5 -12.58 -1.71 9.03
N PHE A 6 -11.97 -0.96 8.12
CA PHE A 6 -12.27 0.45 7.87
C PHE A 6 -12.76 0.61 6.42
N THR A 7 -13.46 1.70 6.13
CA THR A 7 -13.85 2.07 4.78
C THR A 7 -12.81 3.01 4.17
N LEU A 8 -12.15 2.57 3.11
CA LEU A 8 -11.37 3.43 2.22
C LEU A 8 -12.33 4.07 1.21
N ASN A 9 -12.44 5.39 1.24
CA ASN A 9 -13.28 6.16 0.32
C ASN A 9 -12.39 6.94 -0.65
N ILE A 10 -12.49 6.66 -1.94
CA ILE A 10 -11.75 7.34 -3.01
C ILE A 10 -12.76 7.94 -3.97
N ASN A 11 -12.82 9.28 -4.04
CA ASN A 11 -13.75 10.00 -4.91
C ASN A 11 -15.23 9.58 -4.75
N GLY A 12 -15.64 9.17 -3.54
CA GLY A 12 -17.00 8.70 -3.24
C GLY A 12 -17.21 7.19 -3.40
N TYR A 13 -16.24 6.45 -3.94
CA TYR A 13 -16.29 4.99 -4.02
C TYR A 13 -15.73 4.38 -2.75
N LYS A 14 -16.48 3.45 -2.14
CA LYS A 14 -16.18 2.86 -0.85
C LYS A 14 -15.67 1.42 -0.99
N TYR A 15 -14.57 1.14 -0.33
CA TYR A 15 -13.93 -0.17 -0.29
C TYR A 15 -13.70 -0.56 1.17
N GLU A 16 -14.05 -1.79 1.54
CA GLU A 16 -13.79 -2.31 2.88
C GLU A 16 -12.38 -2.89 2.95
N MET A 17 -11.61 -2.51 3.96
CA MET A 17 -10.21 -2.89 4.14
C MET A 17 -9.95 -3.30 5.59
N GLY A 18 -9.09 -4.29 5.82
CA GLY A 18 -8.66 -4.66 7.17
C GLY A 18 -7.90 -3.54 7.88
N TYR A 19 -8.08 -3.36 9.19
CA TYR A 19 -7.36 -2.36 9.98
C TYR A 19 -5.84 -2.41 9.80
N TRP A 20 -5.28 -3.61 9.62
CA TRP A 20 -3.84 -3.80 9.41
C TRP A 20 -3.30 -3.05 8.18
N ALA A 21 -4.14 -2.83 7.16
CA ALA A 21 -3.76 -2.16 5.92
C ALA A 21 -3.70 -0.62 6.06
N TYR A 22 -4.35 -0.06 7.08
CA TYR A 22 -4.48 1.40 7.25
C TYR A 22 -3.14 2.15 7.22
N PRO A 23 -2.12 1.81 8.06
CA PRO A 23 -0.88 2.58 8.07
C PRO A 23 -0.12 2.47 6.74
N TRP A 24 -0.22 1.35 6.02
CA TRP A 24 0.39 1.19 4.71
C TRP A 24 -0.23 2.10 3.65
N ILE A 25 -1.56 2.06 3.55
CA ILE A 25 -2.30 2.89 2.58
C ILE A 25 -2.16 4.36 2.94
N SER A 26 -2.26 4.72 4.23
CA SER A 26 -2.13 6.11 4.69
C SER A 26 -0.75 6.68 4.39
N THR A 27 0.33 5.92 4.61
CA THR A 27 1.69 6.37 4.28
C THR A 27 1.86 6.50 2.77
N ALA A 28 1.49 5.48 1.99
CA ALA A 28 1.65 5.52 0.53
C ALA A 28 0.84 6.66 -0.13
N VAL A 29 -0.35 6.97 0.38
CA VAL A 29 -1.15 8.14 -0.06
C VAL A 29 -0.48 9.45 0.33
N GLY A 30 0.16 9.51 1.51
CA GLY A 30 0.99 10.64 1.93
C GLY A 30 2.14 10.88 0.93
N ASP A 31 2.93 9.84 0.65
CA ASP A 31 4.07 9.93 -0.27
C ASP A 31 3.64 10.27 -1.71
N LEU A 32 2.50 9.74 -2.16
CA LEU A 32 1.90 10.10 -3.44
C LEU A 32 1.56 11.60 -3.52
N ARG A 33 1.08 12.21 -2.43
CA ARG A 33 0.78 13.65 -2.39
C ARG A 33 2.04 14.51 -2.44
N GLU A 34 3.16 14.01 -1.91
CA GLU A 34 4.44 14.70 -1.93
C GLU A 34 5.21 14.52 -3.25
N GLY A 35 5.24 13.28 -3.77
CA GLY A 35 6.03 12.90 -4.95
C GLY A 35 5.31 12.99 -6.29
N GLY A 36 3.96 13.04 -6.30
CA GLY A 36 3.16 13.16 -7.52
C GLY A 36 3.09 11.90 -8.40
N VAL A 37 3.66 10.79 -7.94
CA VAL A 37 3.63 9.49 -8.63
C VAL A 37 2.35 8.75 -8.22
N ALA A 38 1.58 8.26 -9.19
CA ALA A 38 0.34 7.55 -8.93
C ALA A 38 0.58 6.21 -8.21
N LEU A 39 -0.40 5.79 -7.40
CA LEU A 39 -0.39 4.54 -6.65
C LEU A 39 -1.39 3.57 -7.27
N ASN A 40 -0.95 2.38 -7.64
CA ASN A 40 -1.81 1.22 -7.87
C ASN A 40 -1.90 0.43 -6.56
N LEU A 41 -3.06 0.49 -5.91
CA LEU A 41 -3.39 -0.28 -4.72
C LEU A 41 -4.09 -1.57 -5.14
N ARG A 42 -3.49 -2.70 -4.79
CA ARG A 42 -4.08 -4.04 -4.95
C ARG A 42 -4.39 -4.62 -3.58
N ALA A 43 -5.51 -5.29 -3.46
CA ALA A 43 -5.89 -5.99 -2.25
C ALA A 43 -6.73 -7.23 -2.59
N ASP A 44 -7.13 -7.95 -1.53
CA ASP A 44 -8.06 -9.07 -1.62
C ASP A 44 -9.37 -8.68 -2.36
N ASP A 45 -10.16 -9.69 -2.72
CA ASP A 45 -11.45 -9.52 -3.42
C ASP A 45 -11.35 -8.78 -4.78
N SER A 46 -10.22 -8.94 -5.47
CA SER A 46 -9.97 -8.36 -6.80
C SER A 46 -9.95 -6.82 -6.81
N ILE A 47 -9.58 -6.19 -5.70
CA ILE A 47 -9.38 -4.75 -5.64
C ILE A 47 -8.10 -4.40 -6.40
N ASP A 48 -8.22 -3.56 -7.44
CA ASP A 48 -7.13 -2.95 -8.20
C ASP A 48 -7.51 -1.47 -8.46
N LEU A 49 -6.92 -0.57 -7.69
CA LEU A 49 -7.31 0.84 -7.61
C LEU A 49 -6.15 1.74 -8.00
N TRP A 50 -6.41 2.60 -8.98
CA TRP A 50 -5.50 3.67 -9.35
C TRP A 50 -5.84 4.93 -8.56
N ILE A 51 -4.93 5.33 -7.68
CA ILE A 51 -5.02 6.52 -6.85
C ILE A 51 -4.02 7.55 -7.37
N ARG A 52 -4.50 8.76 -7.63
CA ARG A 52 -3.71 9.91 -8.10
C ARG A 52 -3.55 10.95 -6.99
N ALA A 53 -2.56 11.82 -7.15
CA ALA A 53 -2.24 12.87 -6.19
C ALA A 53 -3.43 13.83 -5.90
N ASP A 54 -4.33 13.99 -6.86
CA ASP A 54 -5.50 14.86 -6.81
C ASP A 54 -6.80 14.15 -6.37
N ASP A 55 -6.76 12.84 -6.10
CA ASP A 55 -7.93 12.10 -5.65
C ASP A 55 -8.31 12.46 -4.18
N ASP A 56 -9.62 12.56 -3.93
CA ASP A 56 -10.17 12.72 -2.57
C ASP A 56 -10.18 11.36 -1.87
N VAL A 57 -9.10 11.09 -1.12
CA VAL A 57 -8.92 9.89 -0.32
C VAL A 57 -9.26 10.15 1.15
N ARG A 58 -10.20 9.37 1.69
CA ARG A 58 -10.64 9.42 3.10
C ARG A 58 -10.64 8.04 3.73
N PHE A 59 -10.27 8.00 5.00
CA PHE A 59 -10.29 6.81 5.84
C PHE A 59 -11.43 6.94 6.85
N GLU A 60 -12.47 6.11 6.69
CA GLU A 60 -13.68 6.12 7.52
C GLU A 60 -13.66 4.91 8.47
N PHE A 61 -13.69 5.17 9.78
CA PHE A 61 -13.73 4.15 10.83
C PHE A 61 -15.07 4.22 11.57
N ASP A 62 -15.64 3.05 11.91
CA ASP A 62 -16.88 2.98 12.71
C ASP A 62 -16.69 3.57 14.11
N ASP A 63 -15.56 3.26 14.75
CA ASP A 63 -15.07 3.92 15.96
C ASP A 63 -13.64 4.44 15.72
N PRO A 64 -13.47 5.73 15.41
CA PRO A 64 -12.15 6.33 15.20
C PRO A 64 -11.21 6.30 16.43
N ARG A 65 -11.73 5.95 17.61
CA ARG A 65 -10.97 5.84 18.86
C ARG A 65 -10.66 4.40 19.24
N ASP A 66 -11.00 3.44 18.39
CA ASP A 66 -10.72 2.04 18.63
C ASP A 66 -9.21 1.83 18.80
N PRO A 67 -8.74 1.34 19.98
CA PRO A 67 -7.32 1.18 20.26
C PRO A 67 -6.64 0.11 19.40
N GLU A 68 -7.41 -0.73 18.70
CA GLU A 68 -6.87 -1.71 17.75
C GLU A 68 -6.55 -1.11 16.38
N ILE A 69 -6.90 0.16 16.10
CA ILE A 69 -6.50 0.83 14.86
C ILE A 69 -4.98 1.08 14.90
N PRO A 70 -4.19 0.42 14.03
CA PRO A 70 -2.74 0.61 14.02
C PRO A 70 -2.42 1.98 13.42
N GLN A 71 -1.89 2.89 14.24
CA GLN A 71 -1.71 4.30 13.83
C GLN A 71 -0.51 4.50 12.89
N TYR A 72 0.51 3.66 13.00
CA TYR A 72 1.79 3.86 12.30
C TYR A 72 2.40 2.53 11.89
N LEU A 73 3.20 2.56 10.83
CA LEU A 73 4.11 1.48 10.49
C LEU A 73 5.16 1.31 11.59
N THR A 74 5.54 0.07 11.87
CA THR A 74 6.74 -0.22 12.67
C THR A 74 7.99 0.26 11.94
N GLU A 75 9.13 0.36 12.64
CA GLU A 75 10.39 0.78 12.03
C GLU A 75 10.82 -0.14 10.87
N TYR A 76 10.66 -1.46 11.05
CA TYR A 76 10.94 -2.45 10.01
C TYR A 76 10.06 -2.24 8.78
N GLN A 77 8.75 -2.09 8.98
CA GLN A 77 7.77 -1.87 7.92
C GLN A 77 8.01 -0.55 7.17
N ARG A 78 8.38 0.50 7.90
CA ARG A 78 8.77 1.77 7.30
C ARG A 78 10.00 1.63 6.42
N HIS A 79 11.03 0.91 6.84
CA HIS A 79 12.20 0.66 5.98
C HIS A 79 11.82 -0.12 4.71
N GLN A 80 10.95 -1.13 4.81
CA GLN A 80 10.45 -1.87 3.64
C GLN A 80 9.73 -0.95 2.64
N LEU A 81 8.91 -0.02 3.15
CA LEU A 81 8.23 0.95 2.31
C LEU A 81 9.22 1.95 1.68
N MET A 82 10.13 2.52 2.48
CA MET A 82 11.10 3.53 2.03
C MET A 82 12.06 3.01 0.96
N ASP A 83 12.52 1.75 1.06
CA ASP A 83 13.43 1.14 0.10
C ASP A 83 12.92 1.21 -1.35
N ILE A 84 11.61 1.33 -1.54
CA ILE A 84 10.95 1.38 -2.85
C ILE A 84 10.30 2.75 -3.10
N PHE A 85 9.67 3.37 -2.10
CA PHE A 85 8.88 4.59 -2.29
C PHE A 85 9.70 5.89 -2.15
N ASP A 86 10.83 5.89 -1.43
CA ASP A 86 11.68 7.08 -1.28
C ASP A 86 12.81 7.15 -2.33
N GLY A 87 13.00 6.08 -3.12
CA GLY A 87 14.23 5.85 -3.87
C GLY A 87 14.27 6.36 -5.32
N ASP A 88 13.18 6.30 -6.08
CA ASP A 88 13.25 6.56 -7.54
C ASP A 88 11.92 7.06 -8.15
N THR A 89 11.66 8.38 -8.08
CA THR A 89 10.44 9.00 -8.65
C THR A 89 10.36 9.01 -10.18
N ASN A 90 11.28 8.34 -10.89
CA ASN A 90 11.33 8.37 -12.35
C ASN A 90 10.26 7.50 -13.05
N TYR A 91 9.50 6.70 -12.30
CA TYR A 91 8.53 5.75 -12.86
C TYR A 91 7.10 6.25 -12.77
N GLY A 92 6.27 5.85 -13.73
CA GLY A 92 4.92 6.40 -13.90
C GLY A 92 3.96 6.05 -12.76
N TYR A 93 4.25 5.00 -11.99
CA TYR A 93 3.44 4.57 -10.87
C TYR A 93 4.15 3.59 -9.93
N ARG A 94 3.63 3.50 -8.70
CA ARG A 94 4.04 2.58 -7.65
C ARG A 94 2.93 1.58 -7.37
N VAL A 95 3.28 0.37 -6.96
CA VAL A 95 2.31 -0.67 -6.60
C VAL A 95 2.46 -1.02 -5.12
N LEU A 96 1.32 -0.98 -4.43
CA LEU A 96 1.12 -1.50 -3.09
C LEU A 96 0.16 -2.69 -3.19
N ASP A 97 0.67 -3.90 -3.05
CA ASP A 97 -0.12 -5.12 -3.11
C ASP A 97 -0.31 -5.73 -1.71
N LEU A 98 -1.58 -5.77 -1.28
CA LEU A 98 -2.03 -6.26 0.01
C LEU A 98 -2.70 -7.65 -0.08
N GLY A 99 -2.83 -8.23 -1.29
CA GLY A 99 -3.67 -9.40 -1.57
C GLY A 99 -3.11 -10.76 -1.16
N ASP A 100 -1.92 -10.82 -0.55
CA ASP A 100 -1.29 -12.10 -0.19
C ASP A 100 -1.71 -12.61 1.21
N GLY A 101 -2.51 -11.84 1.97
CA GLY A 101 -3.13 -12.27 3.24
C GLY A 101 -2.16 -12.78 4.34
N CYS A 102 -0.85 -12.76 4.09
CA CYS A 102 0.18 -13.46 4.87
C CYS A 102 1.14 -12.50 5.60
N GLY A 103 0.71 -11.26 5.84
CA GLY A 103 1.26 -10.40 6.88
C GLY A 103 2.16 -9.24 6.42
N ASP A 104 2.77 -9.32 5.24
CA ASP A 104 3.61 -8.26 4.68
C ASP A 104 3.14 -7.87 3.27
N PRO A 105 2.93 -6.57 2.98
CA PRO A 105 2.61 -6.13 1.63
C PRO A 105 3.78 -6.34 0.68
N ILE A 106 3.47 -6.47 -0.61
CA ILE A 106 4.46 -6.41 -1.68
C ILE A 106 4.49 -4.99 -2.23
N PHE A 107 5.69 -4.43 -2.31
CA PHE A 107 5.95 -3.09 -2.83
C PHE A 107 6.79 -3.19 -4.11
N PHE A 108 6.50 -2.38 -5.12
CA PHE A 108 7.39 -2.19 -6.28
C PHE A 108 7.00 -1.01 -7.17
N GLU A 109 7.94 -0.57 -7.99
CA GLU A 109 7.72 0.32 -9.12
C GLU A 109 7.71 -0.53 -10.40
N TRP A 110 6.58 -0.59 -11.12
CA TRP A 110 6.42 -1.55 -12.22
C TRP A 110 7.35 -1.26 -13.40
N ASP A 111 7.65 0.02 -13.64
CA ASP A 111 8.53 0.43 -14.71
C ASP A 111 10.02 0.42 -14.28
N ASP A 112 10.34 0.05 -13.02
CA ASP A 112 11.72 -0.04 -12.55
C ASP A 112 12.45 -1.24 -13.20
N PRO A 113 13.51 -1.00 -14.00
CA PRO A 113 14.31 -2.05 -14.61
C PRO A 113 15.04 -2.95 -13.58
N LYS A 114 15.14 -2.55 -12.31
CA LYS A 114 15.63 -3.40 -11.21
C LYS A 114 14.58 -4.40 -10.75
N PHE A 115 13.29 -4.05 -10.81
CA PHE A 115 12.19 -4.95 -10.42
C PHE A 115 12.01 -6.09 -11.44
N ASN A 116 12.08 -5.77 -12.73
CA ASN A 116 12.05 -6.78 -13.81
C ASN A 116 13.18 -7.83 -13.74
N LYS A 117 14.20 -7.63 -12.89
CA LYS A 117 15.29 -8.60 -12.64
C LYS A 117 15.07 -9.49 -11.41
N ARG A 118 14.10 -9.19 -10.52
CA ARG A 118 13.79 -10.04 -9.36
C ARG A 118 12.92 -11.26 -9.72
N GLY A 119 12.49 -11.39 -10.98
CA GLY A 119 11.81 -12.57 -11.53
C GLY A 119 12.70 -13.78 -11.83
N THR A 120 14.01 -13.72 -11.55
CA THR A 120 14.87 -14.90 -11.54
C THR A 120 15.08 -15.38 -10.10
N THR A 121 14.47 -16.52 -9.79
CA THR A 121 14.68 -17.34 -8.59
C THR A 121 16.14 -17.29 -8.12
N PRO A 122 16.43 -17.16 -6.81
CA PRO A 122 17.80 -17.30 -6.33
C PRO A 122 18.32 -18.71 -6.70
N PRO A 123 19.59 -18.86 -7.09
CA PRO A 123 20.17 -20.18 -7.28
C PRO A 123 20.06 -20.94 -5.96
N GLU A 124 19.44 -22.11 -5.99
CA GLU A 124 19.50 -23.07 -4.88
C GLU A 124 20.97 -23.26 -4.50
N SER A 125 21.31 -22.85 -3.28
CA SER A 125 22.63 -23.11 -2.72
C SER A 125 22.72 -24.61 -2.46
N LYS A 126 23.56 -25.30 -3.24
CA LYS A 126 24.02 -26.67 -2.97
C LYS A 126 25.04 -26.69 -1.84
#